data_AF-A9E0L8-F1
#
_entry.id   AF-A9E0L8-F1
#
_cell.length_a   1.000
_cell.length_b   1.000
_cell.length_c   1.000
_cell.angle_alpha   90.00
_cell.angle_beta   90.00
_cell.angle_gamma   90.00
#
_symmetry.space_group_name_H-M   'P 1'
#
loop_
_entity.id
_entity.type
_entity.pdbx_description
1 polymer ?
#
loop_
_entity_poly.entity_id
_entity_poly.type
_entity_poly.pdbx_seq_one_letter_code
_entity_poly.pdbx_strand_id
1 'polypeptide(L)'
;MNTKENSLKLLSEGKIKNQKILDLDCQCYEFKAISKYEQKVILNYCYNTESPKINPKFYSNHKDFFLNKYFELAKRPYLKFSLETEEFKLTYLATELTEKKIEKKKFELNEVNY
;
A
#
# COMPACT_ATOMS: atom_id res chain seq x y z
N MET A 1 14.39 5.66 7.34
CA MET A 1 13.91 4.35 7.85
C MET A 1 14.43 3.26 6.92
N ASN A 2 15.14 2.26 7.43
CA ASN A 2 15.63 1.13 6.64
C ASN A 2 14.48 0.13 6.44
N THR A 3 13.81 0.15 5.28
CA THR A 3 12.64 -0.69 4.98
C THR A 3 12.99 -2.14 4.61
N LYS A 4 14.25 -2.56 4.83
CA LYS A 4 14.75 -3.92 4.57
C LYS A 4 14.13 -4.97 5.49
N GLU A 5 13.61 -4.55 6.64
CA GLU A 5 12.95 -5.41 7.62
C GLU A 5 11.55 -4.88 7.93
N ASN A 6 10.58 -5.78 8.05
CA ASN A 6 9.24 -5.42 8.50
C ASN A 6 9.25 -5.31 10.02
N SER A 7 8.82 -4.17 10.55
CA SER A 7 8.71 -3.95 11.99
C SER A 7 7.51 -4.67 12.65
N LEU A 8 6.66 -5.29 11.82
CA LEU A 8 5.44 -6.00 12.22
C LEU A 8 5.50 -7.48 11.87
N LYS A 9 4.97 -8.31 12.77
CA LYS A 9 4.75 -9.73 12.53
C LYS A 9 3.28 -9.96 12.14
N LEU A 10 3.07 -10.54 10.96
CA LEU A 10 1.73 -10.84 10.45
C LEU A 10 1.06 -11.92 11.30
N LEU A 11 -0.20 -11.69 11.67
CA LEU A 11 -1.05 -12.67 12.33
C LEU A 11 -2.10 -13.24 11.37
N SER A 12 -2.75 -12.38 10.60
CA SER A 12 -3.73 -12.78 9.59
C SER A 12 -3.84 -11.74 8.48
N GLU A 13 -4.22 -12.18 7.29
CA GLU A 13 -4.60 -11.30 6.18
C GLU A 13 -5.86 -11.82 5.51
N GLY A 14 -6.66 -10.92 4.92
CA GLY A 14 -7.89 -11.32 4.25
C GLY A 14 -8.61 -10.18 3.55
N LYS A 15 -9.59 -10.53 2.72
CA LYS A 15 -10.52 -9.55 2.14
C LYS A 15 -11.51 -9.09 3.20
N ILE A 16 -11.81 -7.81 3.19
CA ILE A 16 -12.87 -7.20 4.00
C ILE A 16 -13.91 -6.56 3.10
N LYS A 17 -14.96 -6.00 3.70
CA LYS A 17 -16.04 -5.33 2.97
C LYS A 17 -15.47 -4.26 2.04
N ASN A 18 -15.92 -4.29 0.78
CA ASN A 18 -15.62 -3.26 -0.20
C ASN A 18 -16.06 -1.88 0.30
N GLN A 19 -15.35 -0.84 -0.14
CA GLN A 19 -15.65 0.55 0.19
C GLN A 19 -15.85 1.38 -1.08
N LYS A 20 -16.62 2.45 -1.00
CA LYS A 20 -16.71 3.46 -2.05
C LYS A 20 -15.73 4.59 -1.73
N ILE A 21 -14.79 4.87 -2.63
CA ILE A 21 -13.78 5.93 -2.49
C ILE A 21 -13.76 6.72 -3.79
N LEU A 22 -13.97 8.04 -3.74
CA LEU A 22 -14.12 8.90 -4.93
C LEU A 22 -15.17 8.37 -5.91
N ASP A 23 -16.31 7.91 -5.38
CA ASP A 23 -17.38 7.23 -6.13
C ASP A 23 -17.00 5.91 -6.82
N LEU A 24 -15.77 5.44 -6.65
CA LEU A 24 -15.28 4.17 -7.18
C LEU A 24 -15.50 3.03 -6.19
N ASP A 25 -16.01 1.90 -6.69
CA ASP A 25 -16.08 0.66 -5.91
C ASP A 25 -14.67 0.08 -5.72
N CYS A 26 -14.25 -0.03 -4.46
CA CYS A 26 -12.92 -0.47 -4.09
C CYS A 26 -12.95 -1.81 -3.35
N GLN A 27 -12.07 -2.72 -3.75
CA GLN A 27 -11.76 -3.93 -3.01
C GLN A 27 -10.78 -3.62 -1.89
N CYS A 28 -11.00 -4.19 -0.72
CA CYS A 28 -10.22 -3.90 0.47
C CYS A 28 -9.62 -5.18 1.08
N TYR A 29 -8.38 -5.08 1.52
CA TYR A 29 -7.67 -6.10 2.27
C TYR A 29 -7.33 -5.58 3.66
N GLU A 30 -7.43 -6.46 4.64
CA GLU A 30 -7.00 -6.24 6.02
C GLU A 30 -5.80 -7.14 6.32
N PHE A 31 -4.81 -6.58 7.01
CA PHE A 31 -3.68 -7.28 7.59
C PHE A 31 -3.67 -6.99 9.09
N LYS A 32 -3.89 -8.02 9.91
CA LYS A 32 -3.72 -7.95 11.36
C LYS A 32 -2.32 -8.40 11.70
N ALA A 33 -1.64 -7.61 12.49
CA ALA A 33 -0.26 -7.82 12.86
C ALA A 33 -0.01 -7.44 14.31
N ILE A 34 1.16 -7.80 14.79
CA ILE A 34 1.66 -7.42 16.11
C ILE A 34 3.02 -6.72 15.95
N SER A 35 3.22 -5.63 16.67
CA SER A 35 4.49 -4.93 16.70
C SER A 35 5.49 -5.67 17.59
N LYS A 36 6.77 -5.28 17.52
CA LYS A 36 7.80 -5.77 18.45
C LYS A 36 7.55 -5.45 19.92
N TYR A 37 6.58 -4.56 20.22
CA TYR A 37 6.16 -4.18 21.57
C TYR A 37 4.83 -4.84 21.97
N GLU A 38 4.45 -5.93 21.30
CA GLU A 38 3.19 -6.67 21.54
C GLU A 38 1.90 -5.86 21.30
N GLN A 39 1.99 -4.71 20.62
CA GLN A 39 0.83 -3.90 20.26
C GLN A 39 0.13 -4.48 19.04
N LYS A 40 -1.20 -4.60 19.10
CA LYS A 40 -2.01 -4.99 17.94
C LYS A 40 -2.02 -3.86 16.92
N VAL A 41 -1.79 -4.23 15.66
CA VAL A 41 -1.80 -3.30 14.53
C VAL A 41 -2.74 -3.85 13.45
N ILE A 42 -3.67 -3.04 12.99
CA ILE A 42 -4.55 -3.36 11.86
C ILE A 42 -4.21 -2.43 10.71
N LEU A 43 -3.90 -3.02 9.57
CA LEU A 43 -3.61 -2.30 8.33
C LEU A 43 -4.70 -2.62 7.32
N ASN A 44 -5.29 -1.60 6.72
CA ASN A 44 -6.25 -1.78 5.64
C ASN A 44 -5.77 -1.09 4.38
N TYR A 45 -5.87 -1.77 3.25
CA TYR A 45 -5.58 -1.23 1.93
C TYR A 45 -6.80 -1.42 1.03
N CYS A 46 -7.24 -0.35 0.38
CA CYS A 46 -8.34 -0.39 -0.58
C CYS A 46 -7.88 0.11 -1.94
N TYR A 47 -8.30 -0.56 -3.00
CA TYR A 47 -7.98 -0.22 -4.39
C TYR A 47 -9.17 -0.43 -5.30
N ASN A 48 -9.21 0.34 -6.37
CA ASN A 48 -10.18 0.15 -7.44
C ASN A 48 -9.54 -0.60 -8.61
N THR A 49 -10.30 -1.45 -9.29
CA THR A 49 -9.81 -2.32 -10.38
C THR A 49 -9.45 -1.56 -11.67
N GLU A 50 -10.04 -0.38 -11.86
CA GLU A 50 -9.84 0.53 -13.00
C GLU A 50 -8.60 1.41 -12.83
N SER A 51 -8.05 1.49 -11.61
CA SER A 51 -6.80 2.20 -11.37
C SER A 51 -5.64 1.60 -12.20
N PRO A 52 -4.59 2.39 -12.51
CA PRO A 52 -3.46 1.91 -13.30
C PRO A 52 -2.76 0.69 -12.70
N LYS A 53 -2.41 -0.28 -13.57
CA LYS A 53 -1.61 -1.44 -13.16
C LYS A 53 -0.22 -1.00 -12.74
N ILE A 54 0.27 -1.58 -11.64
CA ILE A 54 1.69 -1.50 -11.28
C ILE A 54 2.34 -2.88 -11.43
N ASN A 55 3.65 -2.90 -11.61
CA ASN A 55 4.43 -4.13 -11.58
C ASN A 55 4.90 -4.41 -10.13
N PRO A 56 4.41 -5.47 -9.46
CA PRO A 56 4.78 -5.74 -8.06
C PRO A 56 6.27 -5.99 -7.87
N LYS A 57 6.99 -6.42 -8.93
CA LYS A 57 8.43 -6.69 -8.88
C LYS A 57 9.25 -5.46 -8.47
N PHE A 58 8.78 -4.25 -8.78
CA PHE A 58 9.47 -3.02 -8.38
C PHE A 58 9.42 -2.77 -6.86
N TYR A 59 8.54 -3.48 -6.14
CA TYR A 59 8.32 -3.33 -4.71
C TYR A 59 8.64 -4.61 -3.92
N SER A 60 9.23 -5.64 -4.55
CA SER A 60 9.50 -6.93 -3.90
C SER A 60 10.41 -6.80 -2.67
N ASN A 61 11.29 -5.80 -2.67
CA ASN A 61 12.22 -5.54 -1.58
C ASN A 61 11.62 -4.62 -0.49
N HIS A 62 10.42 -4.06 -0.70
CA HIS A 62 9.75 -3.20 0.27
C HIS A 62 8.97 -4.04 1.29
N LYS A 63 9.59 -4.35 2.43
CA LYS A 63 8.99 -5.28 3.40
C LYS A 63 8.12 -4.60 4.46
N ASP A 64 8.20 -3.28 4.60
CA ASP A 64 7.49 -2.57 5.66
C ASP A 64 5.96 -2.57 5.43
N PHE A 65 5.20 -2.69 6.52
CA PHE A 65 3.73 -2.74 6.55
C PHE A 65 3.06 -3.73 5.58
N PHE A 66 3.76 -4.78 5.16
CA PHE A 66 3.26 -5.76 4.18
C PHE A 66 2.86 -5.13 2.83
N LEU A 67 3.44 -3.97 2.49
CA LEU A 67 3.11 -3.27 1.24
C LEU A 67 3.47 -4.10 0.00
N ASN A 68 4.56 -4.87 0.04
CA ASN A 68 4.90 -5.82 -1.02
C ASN A 68 3.79 -6.86 -1.23
N LYS A 69 3.28 -7.47 -0.15
CA LYS A 69 2.17 -8.44 -0.22
C LYS A 69 0.92 -7.79 -0.78
N TYR A 70 0.58 -6.59 -0.32
CA TYR A 70 -0.53 -5.83 -0.88
C TYR A 70 -0.36 -5.65 -2.40
N PHE A 71 0.82 -5.25 -2.88
CA PHE A 71 1.06 -5.06 -4.31
C PHE A 71 1.06 -6.38 -5.11
N GLU A 72 1.47 -7.50 -4.52
CA GLU A 72 1.33 -8.82 -5.14
C GLU A 72 -0.16 -9.18 -5.37
N LEU A 73 -1.00 -8.90 -4.37
CA LEU A 73 -2.44 -9.18 -4.39
C LEU A 73 -3.20 -8.24 -5.32
N ALA A 74 -3.05 -6.93 -5.12
CA ALA A 74 -3.85 -5.91 -5.80
C ALA A 74 -3.29 -5.56 -7.18
N LYS A 75 -1.95 -5.55 -7.33
CA LYS A 75 -1.23 -5.09 -8.54
C LYS A 75 -1.67 -3.67 -8.94
N ARG A 76 -2.04 -2.85 -7.95
CA ARG A 76 -2.62 -1.51 -8.08
C ARG A 76 -2.18 -0.61 -6.93
N PRO A 77 -2.13 0.71 -7.13
CA PRO A 77 -1.98 1.65 -6.02
C PRO A 77 -3.20 1.59 -5.09
N TYR A 78 -2.99 1.83 -3.80
CA TYR A 78 -4.12 1.98 -2.88
C TYR A 78 -4.73 3.37 -3.02
N LEU A 79 -6.05 3.45 -2.99
CA LEU A 79 -6.81 4.71 -2.88
C LEU A 79 -7.10 5.06 -1.42
N LYS A 80 -7.01 4.08 -0.52
CA LYS A 80 -7.06 4.29 0.91
C LYS A 80 -6.12 3.32 1.61
N PHE A 81 -5.35 3.86 2.55
CA PHE A 81 -4.58 3.09 3.51
C PHE A 81 -4.96 3.54 4.91
N SER A 82 -5.20 2.61 5.84
CA SER A 82 -5.32 2.95 7.25
C SER A 82 -4.43 2.06 8.09
N LEU A 83 -3.84 2.66 9.12
CA LEU A 83 -3.11 1.98 10.18
C LEU A 83 -3.82 2.30 11.49
N GLU A 84 -4.19 1.28 12.24
CA GLU A 84 -4.88 1.40 13.51
C GLU A 84 -4.09 0.63 14.57
N THR A 85 -3.79 1.31 15.68
CA THR A 85 -3.22 0.75 16.91
C THR A 85 -4.20 0.99 18.05
N GLU A 86 -3.85 0.57 19.26
CA GLU A 86 -4.63 0.89 20.46
C GLU A 86 -4.62 2.39 20.79
N GLU A 87 -3.57 3.12 20.38
CA GLU A 87 -3.34 4.52 20.74
C GLU A 87 -3.87 5.50 19.69
N PHE A 88 -3.83 5.11 18.41
CA PHE A 88 -4.18 6.02 17.34
C PHE A 88 -4.63 5.31 16.07
N LYS A 89 -5.27 6.10 15.19
CA LYS A 89 -5.62 5.70 13.85
C LYS A 89 -5.12 6.73 12.85
N LEU A 90 -4.35 6.26 11.89
CA LEU A 90 -3.87 7.04 10.75
C LEU A 90 -4.61 6.57 9.50
N THR A 91 -5.09 7.50 8.69
CA THR A 91 -5.74 7.19 7.40
C THR A 91 -5.22 8.12 6.32
N TYR A 92 -4.71 7.52 5.25
CA TYR A 92 -4.38 8.19 4.00
C TYR A 92 -5.47 7.87 3.00
N LEU A 93 -6.13 8.90 2.48
CA LEU A 93 -7.24 8.79 1.55
C LEU A 93 -6.93 9.61 0.31
N ALA A 94 -7.05 9.00 -0.87
CA ALA A 94 -7.02 9.72 -2.13
C ALA A 94 -8.24 10.65 -2.20
N THR A 95 -7.98 11.94 -2.41
CA THR A 95 -9.01 12.97 -2.53
C THR A 95 -9.26 13.39 -3.98
N GLU A 96 -8.33 13.07 -4.88
CA GLU A 96 -8.40 13.42 -6.30
C GLU A 96 -7.58 12.42 -7.13
N LEU A 97 -8.01 12.15 -8.37
CA LEU A 97 -7.27 11.39 -9.36
C LEU A 97 -7.19 12.18 -10.66
N THR A 98 -5.99 12.64 -11.01
CA THR A 98 -5.75 13.38 -12.27
C THR A 98 -4.92 12.55 -13.24
N GLU A 99 -5.43 12.34 -14.45
CA GLU A 99 -4.63 11.74 -15.52
C GLU A 99 -3.61 12.74 -16.05
N LYS A 100 -2.34 12.34 -16.12
CA LYS A 100 -1.25 13.16 -16.65
C LYS A 100 -0.43 12.34 -17.63
N LYS A 101 -0.04 12.97 -18.73
CA LYS A 101 0.89 12.37 -19.70
C LYS A 101 2.26 12.18 -19.04
N ILE A 102 2.81 10.99 -19.13
CA ILE A 102 4.15 10.70 -18.60
C ILE A 102 5.20 11.42 -19.46
N GLU A 103 5.94 12.32 -18.85
CA GLU A 103 7.16 12.89 -19.42
C GLU A 103 8.31 11.88 -19.22
N LYS A 104 8.65 11.10 -20.26
CA LYS A 104 9.69 10.04 -20.18
C LYS A 104 11.00 10.52 -19.54
N LYS A 105 11.39 11.77 -19.81
CA LYS A 105 12.58 12.43 -19.27
C LYS A 105 12.67 12.43 -17.73
N LYS A 106 11.54 12.40 -17.01
CA LYS A 106 11.52 12.34 -15.53
C LYS A 106 11.90 10.98 -14.95
N PHE A 107 11.90 9.93 -15.77
CA PHE A 107 12.21 8.55 -15.38
C PHE A 107 13.51 8.04 -16.01
N GLU A 108 14.24 8.91 -16.72
CA GLU A 108 15.59 8.60 -17.21
C GLU A 108 16.56 8.64 -16.02
N LEU A 109 17.22 7.51 -15.76
CA LEU A 109 18.33 7.47 -14.82
C LEU A 109 19.52 8.14 -15.52
N ASN A 110 20.01 9.25 -14.95
CA ASN A 110 21.29 9.81 -15.40
C ASN A 110 22.36 8.77 -15.09
N GLU A 111 23.00 8.21 -16.11
CA GLU A 111 24.19 7.37 -15.95
C GLU A 111 25.30 8.23 -15.34
N VAL A 112 25.45 8.18 -14.01
CA VAL A 112 26.63 8.70 -13.34
C VAL A 112 27.71 7.65 -13.53
N ASN A 113 28.56 7.87 -14.53
CA ASN A 113 29.79 7.11 -14.72
C ASN A 113 30.68 7.34 -13.49
N TYR A 114 30.91 6.28 -12.72
CA TYR A 114 31.96 6.20 -11.68
C TYR A 114 33.23 5.61 -12.29
#